data_AF-A0A372RRG6-F1
#
_entry.id   AF-A0A372RRG6-F1
#
_cell.length_a   1.000
_cell.length_b   1.000
_cell.length_c   1.000
_cell.angle_alpha   90.00
_cell.angle_beta   90.00
_cell.angle_gamma   90.00
#
_symmetry.space_group_name_H-M   'P 1'
#
loop_
_entity.id
_entity.type
_entity.pdbx_description
1 polymer ?
#
loop_
_entity_poly.entity_id
_entity_poly.type
_entity_poly.pdbx_seq_one_letter_code
_entity_poly.pdbx_strand_id
1 'polypeptide(L)'
;MKENELLIKQQEIEQREKAKLWNTCFDVICLRVQLATRLTVLQDLQGEKALIEQEILMIPLTSNTKKKKVDKLKDKIRKLSPQIDEILSVLPSLKITPYYITEKEHALELRPNKRTVNINRNLNPLLLPHPIKRARISDLSESRIDTSSTLSG
;
A
#
# COMPACT_ATOMS: atom_id res chain seq x y z
N MET A 1 -4.21 -51.58 -5.96
CA MET A 1 -3.36 -50.84 -6.92
C MET A 1 -4.05 -49.61 -7.52
N LYS A 2 -5.26 -49.72 -8.07
CA LYS A 2 -5.96 -48.58 -8.73
C LYS A 2 -6.25 -47.36 -7.84
N GLU A 3 -6.56 -47.53 -6.55
CA GLU A 3 -6.85 -46.42 -5.63
C GLU A 3 -5.59 -45.60 -5.28
N ASN A 4 -4.44 -46.26 -5.11
CA ASN A 4 -3.17 -45.56 -4.86
C ASN A 4 -2.73 -44.72 -6.06
N GLU A 5 -2.95 -45.19 -7.29
CA GLU A 5 -2.68 -44.42 -8.50
C GLU A 5 -3.58 -43.18 -8.63
N LEU A 6 -4.85 -43.28 -8.21
CA LEU A 6 -5.78 -42.14 -8.18
C LEU A 6 -5.35 -41.09 -7.14
N LEU A 7 -4.94 -41.54 -5.95
CA LEU A 7 -4.42 -40.65 -4.89
C LEU A 7 -3.14 -39.91 -5.33
N ILE A 8 -2.21 -40.60 -6.00
CA ILE A 8 -0.98 -39.98 -6.52
C ILE A 8 -1.31 -38.91 -7.56
N LYS A 9 -2.19 -39.21 -8.53
CA LYS A 9 -2.61 -38.23 -9.55
C LYS A 9 -3.30 -37.02 -8.94
N GLN A 10 -4.14 -37.22 -7.92
CA GLN A 10 -4.82 -36.13 -7.22
C GLN A 10 -3.81 -35.24 -6.47
N GLN A 11 -2.81 -35.85 -5.83
CA GLN A 11 -1.74 -35.12 -5.15
C GLN A 11 -0.85 -34.33 -6.12
N GLU A 12 -0.54 -34.86 -7.30
CA GLU A 12 0.20 -34.15 -8.35
C GLU A 12 -0.56 -32.93 -8.89
N ILE A 13 -1.88 -33.06 -9.07
CA ILE A 13 -2.74 -31.93 -9.48
C ILE A 13 -2.75 -30.85 -8.40
N GLU A 14 -2.94 -31.23 -7.14
CA GLU A 14 -2.96 -30.28 -6.02
C GLU A 14 -1.61 -29.55 -5.86
N GLN A 15 -0.49 -30.27 -6.03
CA GLN A 15 0.85 -29.66 -6.00
C GLN A 15 1.04 -28.68 -7.16
N ARG A 16 0.56 -29.02 -8.37
CA ARG A 16 0.63 -28.13 -9.54
C ARG A 16 -0.19 -26.86 -9.33
N GLU A 17 -1.38 -26.96 -8.75
CA GLU A 17 -2.22 -25.81 -8.43
C GLU A 17 -1.57 -24.91 -7.37
N LYS A 18 -1.01 -25.50 -6.31
CA LYS A 18 -0.24 -24.75 -5.30
C LYS A 18 0.97 -24.05 -5.89
N ALA A 19 1.69 -24.69 -6.81
CA ALA A 19 2.82 -24.06 -7.49
C ALA A 19 2.39 -22.87 -8.36
N LYS A 20 1.29 -23.00 -9.11
CA LYS A 20 0.71 -21.88 -9.89
C LYS A 20 0.30 -20.71 -9.00
N LEU A 21 -0.32 -21.02 -7.86
CA LEU A 21 -0.71 -20.02 -6.88
C LEU A 21 0.52 -19.31 -6.31
N TRP A 22 1.55 -20.06 -5.91
CA TRP A 22 2.82 -19.50 -5.42
C TRP A 22 3.48 -18.57 -6.43
N ASN A 23 3.56 -18.98 -7.70
CA ASN A 23 4.14 -18.16 -8.75
C ASN A 23 3.33 -16.87 -8.95
N THR A 24 2.00 -16.95 -8.98
CA THR A 24 1.13 -15.78 -9.07
C THR A 24 1.35 -14.82 -7.89
N CYS A 25 1.38 -15.34 -6.66
CA CYS A 25 1.64 -14.55 -5.46
C CYS A 25 3.02 -13.88 -5.52
N PHE A 26 4.04 -14.62 -5.96
CA PHE A 26 5.40 -14.11 -6.10
C PHE A 26 5.48 -12.98 -7.13
N ASP A 27 4.86 -13.14 -8.30
CA ASP A 27 4.82 -12.12 -9.36
C ASP A 27 4.12 -10.84 -8.86
N VAL A 28 3.00 -10.98 -8.14
CA VAL A 28 2.29 -9.86 -7.52
C VAL A 28 3.18 -9.14 -6.49
N ILE A 29 3.90 -9.88 -5.64
CA ILE A 29 4.84 -9.29 -4.67
C ILE A 29 5.95 -8.53 -5.38
N CYS A 30 6.56 -9.12 -6.41
CA CYS A 30 7.62 -8.48 -7.18
C CYS A 30 7.15 -7.16 -7.81
N LEU A 31 5.97 -7.16 -8.43
CA LEU A 31 5.38 -5.96 -9.00
C LEU A 31 5.06 -4.89 -7.93
N ARG A 32 4.58 -5.30 -6.75
CA ARG A 32 4.35 -4.35 -5.63
C ARG A 32 5.64 -3.74 -5.12
N VAL A 33 6.72 -4.52 -5.01
CA VAL A 33 8.04 -4.02 -4.62
C VAL A 33 8.57 -3.02 -5.65
N GLN A 34 8.42 -3.32 -6.94
CA GLN A 34 8.79 -2.39 -8.02
C GLN A 34 7.97 -1.10 -7.97
N LEU A 35 6.64 -1.21 -7.77
CA LEU A 35 5.76 -0.06 -7.64
C LEU A 35 6.15 0.81 -6.45
N ALA A 36 6.38 0.22 -5.28
CA ALA A 36 6.82 0.94 -4.08
C ALA A 36 8.14 1.69 -4.33
N THR A 37 9.11 1.01 -4.94
CA THR A 37 10.41 1.62 -5.29
C THR A 37 10.24 2.83 -6.20
N ARG A 38 9.42 2.70 -7.27
CA ARG A 38 9.16 3.80 -8.20
C ARG A 38 8.43 4.97 -7.53
N LEU A 39 7.47 4.69 -6.65
CA LEU A 39 6.75 5.72 -5.89
C LEU A 39 7.67 6.45 -4.91
N THR A 40 8.60 5.75 -4.26
CA THR A 40 9.60 6.38 -3.39
C THR A 40 10.48 7.34 -4.20
N VAL A 41 11.02 6.90 -5.34
CA VAL A 41 11.82 7.78 -6.20
C VAL A 41 11.02 8.99 -6.68
N LEU A 42 9.75 8.80 -7.06
CA LEU A 42 8.87 9.90 -7.45
C LEU A 42 8.67 10.91 -6.31
N GLN A 43 8.45 10.42 -5.09
CA GLN A 43 8.29 11.25 -3.91
C GLN A 43 9.56 12.07 -3.65
N ASP A 44 10.73 11.47 -3.76
CA ASP A 44 12.02 12.15 -3.56
C ASP A 44 12.23 13.26 -4.61
N LEU A 45 11.97 12.96 -5.90
CA LEU A 45 12.09 13.93 -6.99
C LEU A 45 11.10 15.10 -6.84
N GLN A 46 9.86 14.81 -6.44
CA GLN A 46 8.87 15.85 -6.14
C GLN A 46 9.28 16.69 -4.95
N GLY A 47 9.86 16.08 -3.91
CA GLY A 47 10.42 16.76 -2.76
C GLY A 47 11.55 17.71 -3.15
N GLU A 48 12.50 17.26 -3.96
CA GLU A 48 13.59 18.10 -4.48
C GLU A 48 13.04 19.28 -5.29
N LYS A 49 12.10 19.02 -6.20
CA LYS A 49 11.44 20.07 -6.98
C LYS A 49 10.78 21.11 -6.08
N ALA A 50 10.01 20.68 -5.08
CA ALA A 50 9.32 21.57 -4.16
C ALA A 50 10.30 22.44 -3.35
N LEU A 51 11.42 21.88 -2.90
CA LEU A 51 12.47 22.62 -2.19
C LEU A 51 13.09 23.71 -3.08
N ILE A 52 13.35 23.41 -4.35
CA ILE A 52 13.87 24.39 -5.31
C ILE A 52 12.85 25.50 -5.59
N GLU A 53 11.57 25.13 -5.78
CA GLU A 53 10.48 26.09 -5.97
C GLU A 53 10.34 27.02 -4.76
N GLN A 54 10.44 26.47 -3.55
CA GLN A 54 10.44 27.27 -2.32
C GLN A 54 11.67 28.19 -2.24
N GLU A 55 12.86 27.72 -2.58
CA GLU A 55 14.06 28.56 -2.61
C GLU A 55 13.90 29.75 -3.57
N ILE A 56 13.31 29.53 -4.75
CA ILE A 56 13.03 30.58 -5.74
C ILE A 56 12.13 31.66 -5.13
N LEU A 57 11.05 31.27 -4.45
CA LEU A 57 10.10 32.20 -3.81
C LEU A 57 10.77 33.07 -2.73
N MET A 58 11.78 32.53 -2.05
CA MET A 58 12.50 33.23 -0.98
C MET A 58 13.58 34.18 -1.51
N ILE A 59 13.94 34.14 -2.80
CA ILE A 59 14.99 35.00 -3.36
C ILE A 59 14.39 36.34 -3.83
N PRO A 60 14.73 37.48 -3.20
CA PRO A 60 14.30 38.78 -3.68
C PRO A 60 15.00 39.13 -5.00
N LEU A 61 14.21 39.52 -6.01
CA LEU A 61 14.67 39.81 -7.38
C LEU A 61 15.28 41.21 -7.56
N THR A 62 16.04 41.66 -6.57
CA THR A 62 16.55 43.03 -6.47
C THR A 62 17.81 43.30 -7.30
N SER A 63 18.50 42.26 -7.78
CA SER A 63 19.73 42.41 -8.57
C SER A 63 19.85 41.36 -9.66
N ASN A 64 20.65 41.67 -10.70
CA ASN A 64 20.89 40.77 -11.82
C ASN A 64 21.57 39.45 -11.41
N THR A 65 22.39 39.45 -10.35
CA THR A 65 23.00 38.23 -9.81
C THR A 65 21.96 37.31 -9.17
N LYS A 66 21.00 37.88 -8.42
CA LYS A 66 19.88 37.13 -7.85
C LYS A 66 18.96 36.56 -8.93
N LYS A 67 18.67 37.34 -9.98
CA LYS A 67 17.94 36.86 -11.17
C LYS A 67 18.64 35.66 -11.83
N LYS A 68 19.95 35.77 -12.10
CA LYS A 68 20.76 34.65 -12.63
C LYS A 68 20.74 33.42 -11.72
N LYS A 69 20.69 33.58 -10.39
CA LYS A 69 20.56 32.45 -9.45
C LYS A 69 19.20 31.76 -9.64
N VAL A 70 18.12 32.53 -9.71
CA VAL A 70 16.77 31.99 -9.96
C VAL A 70 16.68 31.26 -11.30
N ASP A 71 17.30 31.80 -12.35
CA ASP A 71 17.32 31.13 -13.66
C ASP A 71 18.01 29.76 -13.60
N LYS A 72 19.14 29.66 -12.89
CA LYS A 72 19.80 28.37 -12.65
C LYS A 72 18.92 27.38 -11.87
N LEU A 73 18.14 27.85 -10.90
CA LEU A 73 17.21 27.01 -10.14
C LEU A 73 16.06 26.53 -11.03
N LYS A 74 15.53 27.39 -11.91
CA LYS A 74 14.54 27.00 -12.92
C LYS A 74 15.09 25.94 -13.89
N ASP A 75 16.35 26.07 -14.29
CA ASP A 75 17.00 25.05 -15.12
C ASP A 75 17.14 23.70 -14.41
N LYS A 76 17.37 23.69 -13.08
CA LYS A 76 17.34 22.46 -12.30
C LYS A 76 15.95 21.82 -12.29
N ILE A 77 14.89 22.60 -12.06
CA ILE A 77 13.50 22.10 -12.14
C ILE A 77 13.23 21.49 -13.52
N ARG A 78 13.65 22.17 -14.59
CA ARG A 78 13.48 21.68 -15.97
C ARG A 78 14.16 20.33 -16.22
N LYS A 79 15.25 20.02 -15.51
CA LYS A 79 15.93 18.72 -15.59
C LYS A 79 15.24 17.62 -14.78
N LEU A 80 14.54 17.97 -13.70
CA LEU A 80 13.78 17.01 -12.90
C LEU A 80 12.48 16.59 -13.59
N SER A 81 11.83 17.49 -14.34
CA SER A 81 10.53 17.20 -14.98
C SER A 81 10.53 15.94 -15.87
N PRO A 82 11.49 15.70 -16.77
CA PRO A 82 11.50 14.50 -17.60
C PRO A 82 11.58 13.21 -16.78
N GLN A 83 12.33 13.20 -15.66
CA GLN A 83 12.45 12.03 -14.79
C GLN A 83 11.14 11.72 -14.06
N ILE A 84 10.45 12.78 -13.63
CA ILE A 84 9.11 12.66 -13.03
C ILE A 84 8.12 12.12 -14.07
N ASP A 85 8.11 12.68 -15.28
CA ASP A 85 7.22 12.28 -16.37
C ASP A 85 7.46 10.83 -16.80
N GLU A 86 8.74 10.40 -16.87
CA GLU A 86 9.11 9.02 -17.15
C GLU A 86 8.51 8.07 -16.11
N ILE A 87 8.68 8.34 -14.82
CA ILE A 87 8.13 7.48 -13.76
C ILE A 87 6.60 7.46 -13.83
N LEU A 88 5.97 8.62 -13.98
CA LEU A 88 4.51 8.73 -14.10
C LEU A 88 3.96 7.96 -15.30
N SER A 89 4.71 7.89 -16.41
CA SER A 89 4.29 7.15 -17.61
C SER A 89 4.27 5.63 -17.40
N VAL A 90 5.14 5.11 -16.52
CA VAL A 90 5.26 3.66 -16.25
C VAL A 90 4.31 3.21 -15.13
N LEU A 91 3.93 4.11 -14.20
CA LEU A 91 3.06 3.77 -13.06
C LEU A 91 1.74 3.07 -13.43
N PRO A 92 0.99 3.45 -14.49
CA PRO A 92 -0.25 2.77 -14.86
C PRO A 92 -0.04 1.28 -15.16
N SER A 93 1.10 0.92 -15.77
CA SER A 93 1.43 -0.47 -16.09
C SER A 93 1.76 -1.32 -14.85
N LEU A 94 2.19 -0.67 -13.77
CA LEU A 94 2.53 -1.31 -12.49
C LEU A 94 1.35 -1.37 -11.52
N LYS A 95 0.23 -0.71 -11.84
CA LYS A 95 -0.96 -0.68 -10.99
C LYS A 95 -1.74 -1.98 -11.16
N ILE A 96 -1.53 -2.92 -10.24
CA ILE A 96 -2.25 -4.20 -10.23
C ILE A 96 -3.60 -4.03 -9.52
N THR A 97 -4.62 -4.72 -10.01
CA THR A 97 -5.86 -5.01 -9.27
C THR A 97 -5.52 -5.68 -7.94
N PRO A 98 -6.11 -5.28 -6.81
CA PRO A 98 -5.80 -5.89 -5.52
C PRO A 98 -5.98 -7.41 -5.57
N TYR A 99 -4.90 -8.15 -5.32
CA TYR A 99 -4.94 -9.57 -5.01
C TYR A 99 -5.53 -9.73 -3.61
N TYR A 100 -6.82 -10.07 -3.53
CA TYR A 100 -7.44 -10.45 -2.28
C TYR A 100 -7.05 -11.89 -1.98
N ILE A 101 -6.37 -12.09 -0.85
CA ILE A 101 -6.14 -13.44 -0.32
C ILE A 101 -7.53 -14.01 -0.03
N THR A 102 -7.89 -15.09 -0.71
CA THR A 102 -9.17 -15.76 -0.48
C THR A 102 -9.12 -16.51 0.86
N GLU A 103 -10.26 -16.68 1.54
CA GLU A 103 -10.30 -17.42 2.83
C GLU A 103 -9.71 -18.84 2.72
N LYS A 104 -9.76 -19.46 1.53
CA LYS A 104 -9.12 -20.76 1.25
C LYS A 104 -7.60 -20.70 1.31
N GLU A 105 -6.98 -19.64 0.82
CA GLU A 105 -5.53 -19.45 0.88
C GLU A 105 -5.08 -19.18 2.33
N HIS A 106 -5.88 -18.41 3.07
CA HIS A 106 -5.64 -18.15 4.49
C HIS A 106 -5.73 -19.43 5.35
N ALA A 107 -6.61 -20.37 4.98
CA ALA A 107 -6.74 -21.66 5.65
C ALA A 107 -5.56 -22.62 5.38
N LEU A 108 -4.82 -22.43 4.27
CA LEU A 108 -3.63 -23.21 3.95
C LEU A 108 -2.40 -22.74 4.74
N GLU A 109 -2.27 -21.44 5.00
CA GLU A 109 -1.21 -20.86 5.83
C GLU A 109 -1.38 -21.20 7.32
N LEU A 110 -2.62 -21.31 7.79
CA LEU A 110 -2.96 -21.63 9.18
C LEU A 110 -2.93 -23.12 9.52
N ARG A 111 -2.67 -24.05 8.57
CA ARG A 111 -2.50 -25.46 8.94
C ARG A 111 -1.24 -25.58 9.79
N PRO A 112 -1.36 -25.93 11.09
CA PRO A 112 -0.19 -26.13 11.92
C PRO A 112 0.63 -27.24 11.27
N ASN A 113 1.87 -26.92 10.89
CA ASN A 113 2.82 -27.94 10.51
C ASN A 113 2.89 -28.91 11.69
N LYS A 114 2.47 -30.17 11.52
CA LYS A 114 2.35 -31.18 12.59
C LYS A 114 3.69 -31.59 13.24
N ARG A 115 4.73 -30.77 13.11
CA ARG A 115 5.86 -30.81 14.04
C ARG A 115 5.44 -30.07 15.30
N THR A 116 4.78 -30.80 16.17
CA THR A 116 4.55 -30.45 17.57
C THR A 116 5.90 -30.19 18.25
N VAL A 117 6.44 -28.99 18.11
CA VAL A 117 7.46 -28.48 19.03
C VAL A 117 6.68 -27.77 20.12
N ASN A 118 6.66 -28.38 21.29
CA ASN A 118 6.07 -27.81 22.49
C ASN A 118 6.84 -26.54 22.87
N ILE A 119 6.33 -25.37 22.47
CA ILE A 119 6.83 -24.08 22.92
C ILE A 119 5.91 -23.50 24.00
N ASN A 120 5.54 -24.31 25.01
CA ASN A 120 5.06 -23.77 26.27
C ASN A 120 6.26 -23.27 27.10
N ARG A 121 6.94 -22.22 26.63
CA ARG A 121 7.78 -21.39 27.48
C ARG A 121 7.71 -19.94 27.03
N ASN A 122 6.86 -19.21 27.74
CA ASN A 122 6.96 -17.77 28.00
C ASN A 122 6.96 -16.86 26.76
N LEU A 123 5.77 -16.58 26.22
CA LEU A 123 5.55 -15.38 25.43
C LEU A 123 4.65 -14.42 26.21
N ASN A 124 5.20 -13.24 26.49
CA ASN A 124 4.55 -12.09 27.10
C ASN A 124 3.11 -11.87 26.58
N PRO A 125 2.13 -11.50 27.42
CA PRO A 125 0.75 -11.20 26.98
C PRO A 125 0.60 -9.96 26.08
N LEU A 126 1.70 -9.31 25.68
CA LEU A 126 1.69 -8.03 24.96
C LEU A 126 1.45 -8.14 23.45
N LEU A 127 1.35 -9.36 22.91
CA LEU A 127 1.05 -9.60 21.49
C LEU A 127 -0.28 -10.35 21.29
N LEU A 128 -1.30 -10.01 22.08
CA LEU A 128 -2.67 -10.30 21.69
C LEU A 128 -3.01 -9.49 20.41
N PRO A 129 -3.58 -10.11 19.36
CA PRO A 129 -4.13 -9.35 18.26
C PRO A 129 -5.28 -8.51 18.84
N HIS A 130 -5.18 -7.18 18.68
CA HIS A 130 -6.21 -6.28 19.17
C HIS A 130 -7.59 -6.72 18.65
N PRO A 131 -8.62 -6.80 19.52
CA PRO A 131 -9.97 -7.01 19.05
C PRO A 131 -10.34 -5.84 18.14
N ILE A 132 -10.69 -6.20 16.91
CA ILE A 132 -11.34 -5.36 15.90
C ILE A 132 -12.42 -4.54 16.62
N LYS A 133 -12.20 -3.23 16.73
CA LYS A 133 -13.22 -2.28 17.16
C LYS A 133 -14.31 -2.25 16.08
N ARG A 134 -15.25 -3.20 16.15
CA ARG A 134 -16.56 -3.03 15.50
C ARG A 134 -17.26 -1.93 16.29
N ALA A 135 -17.26 -0.72 15.75
CA ALA A 135 -18.16 0.33 16.17
C ALA A 135 -19.59 -0.16 15.86
N ARG A 136 -20.23 -0.76 16.86
CA ARG A 136 -21.64 -1.09 16.88
C ARG A 136 -22.37 0.25 17.09
N ILE A 137 -22.91 0.83 16.02
CA ILE A 137 -23.80 2.00 16.13
C ILE A 137 -25.18 1.45 16.43
N SER A 138 -25.52 1.39 17.71
CA SER A 138 -26.86 1.21 18.30
C SER A 138 -26.68 1.78 19.71
N ASP A 139 -27.31 2.88 20.13
CA ASP A 139 -28.70 3.25 19.96
C ASP A 139 -28.90 4.78 19.85
N LEU A 140 -29.96 5.16 19.13
CA LEU A 140 -30.51 6.51 19.07
C LEU A 140 -30.70 7.09 20.47
N SER A 141 -30.05 8.21 20.75
CA SER A 141 -30.47 9.11 21.83
C SER A 141 -31.72 9.87 21.36
N GLU A 142 -32.90 9.44 21.82
CA GLU A 142 -34.06 10.33 21.90
C GLU A 142 -33.75 11.42 22.95
N SER A 143 -33.35 12.60 22.50
CA SER A 143 -33.51 13.83 23.29
C SER A 143 -34.29 14.83 22.44
N ARG A 144 -35.59 14.78 22.67
CA ARG A 144 -36.63 15.66 22.14
C ARG A 144 -36.39 17.08 22.65
N ILE A 145 -36.05 18.01 21.76
CA ILE A 145 -36.26 19.45 21.99
C ILE A 145 -36.80 20.03 20.68
N ASP A 146 -38.13 20.15 20.63
CA ASP A 146 -38.83 20.99 19.66
C ASP A 146 -38.59 22.45 20.03
N THR A 147 -37.95 23.23 19.15
CA THR A 147 -38.02 24.70 19.19
C THR A 147 -38.80 25.19 17.98
N SER A 148 -40.00 25.68 18.26
CA SER A 148 -40.96 26.24 17.33
C SER A 148 -40.55 27.60 16.75
N SER A 149 -40.80 27.72 15.44
CA SER A 149 -41.09 28.88 14.59
C SER A 149 -40.87 30.31 15.06
N THR A 150 -40.16 31.05 14.20
CA THR A 150 -40.25 32.49 13.96
C THR A 150 -41.65 32.91 13.48
N LEU A 151 -42.27 33.94 14.06
CA LEU A 151 -43.23 34.79 13.33
C LEU A 151 -43.29 36.22 13.90
N SER A 152 -43.36 37.15 12.96
CA SER A 152 -43.35 38.61 13.00
C SER A 152 -44.35 39.28 13.95
N GLY A 153 -43.95 40.46 14.44
CA GLY A 153 -44.80 41.52 14.99
C GLY A 153 -44.05 42.85 14.90
#